data_AF-A0A925Z4U9-F1
#
_entry.id   AF-A0A925Z4U9-F1
#
_cell.length_a   1.000
_cell.length_b   1.000
_cell.length_c   1.000
_cell.angle_alpha   90.00
_cell.angle_beta   90.00
_cell.angle_gamma   90.00
#
_symmetry.space_group_name_H-M   'P 1'
#
loop_
_entity.id
_entity.type
_entity.pdbx_description
1 polymer ?
#
loop_
_entity_poly.entity_id
_entity_poly.type
_entity_poly.pdbx_seq_one_letter_code
_entity_poly.pdbx_strand_id
1 'polypeptide(L)'
;MERYFNKKIKTVRLKLGYSQFDFAKLLQMSQIELHKIETGQITPRIEILSKFAEVAFYDIISPFRKKGRLKEEEDDEPKPLLSIIPNDDEEEAR
;
A
#
# COMPACT_ATOMS: atom_id res chain seq x y z
N MET A 1 16.75 20.26 19.90
CA MET A 1 16.90 20.13 18.43
C MET A 1 16.21 18.88 17.88
N GLU A 2 16.20 17.74 18.58
CA GLU A 2 15.62 16.46 18.08
C GLU A 2 14.10 16.46 17.77
N ARG A 3 13.28 17.23 18.50
CA ARG A 3 11.81 17.21 18.33
C ARG A 3 11.29 17.60 16.94
N TYR A 4 12.06 18.32 16.14
CA TYR A 4 11.60 18.81 14.84
C TYR A 4 11.65 17.72 13.76
N PHE A 5 12.65 16.84 13.83
CA PHE A 5 12.89 15.80 12.82
C PHE A 5 11.84 14.68 12.89
N ASN A 6 11.54 14.21 14.11
CA ASN A 6 10.57 13.12 14.33
C ASN A 6 9.16 13.50 13.86
N LYS A 7 8.77 14.76 14.08
CA LYS A 7 7.52 15.32 13.57
C LYS A 7 7.50 15.39 12.04
N LYS A 8 8.63 15.66 11.38
CA LYS A 8 8.73 15.66 9.92
C LYS A 8 8.50 14.26 9.35
N ILE A 9 9.07 13.21 9.94
CA ILE A 9 8.85 11.83 9.49
C ILE A 9 7.36 11.48 9.50
N LYS A 10 6.69 11.71 10.63
CA LYS A 10 5.25 11.47 10.75
C LYS A 10 4.46 12.28 9.72
N THR A 11 4.83 13.54 9.51
CA THR A 11 4.17 14.42 8.54
C THR A 11 4.34 13.91 7.11
N VAL A 12 5.54 13.49 6.73
CA VAL A 12 5.81 12.89 5.42
C VAL A 12 4.95 11.65 5.26
N ARG A 13 5.01 10.68 6.17
CA ARG A 13 4.19 9.46 6.11
C ARG A 13 2.70 9.75 5.89
N LEU A 14 2.15 10.71 6.65
CA LEU A 14 0.74 11.08 6.54
C LEU A 14 0.42 11.77 5.21
N LYS A 15 1.29 12.63 4.70
CA LYS A 15 1.15 13.25 3.36
C LYS A 15 1.14 12.21 2.25
N LEU A 16 1.91 11.14 2.42
CA LEU A 16 1.96 10.01 1.49
C LEU A 16 0.79 9.03 1.65
N GLY A 17 -0.06 9.22 2.65
CA GLY A 17 -1.25 8.38 2.87
C GLY A 17 -0.95 6.98 3.43
N TYR A 18 0.27 6.72 3.91
CA TYR A 18 0.63 5.43 4.50
C TYR A 18 0.19 5.31 5.96
N SER A 19 -0.32 4.14 6.32
CA SER A 19 -0.43 3.75 7.73
C SER A 19 0.98 3.60 8.33
N GLN A 20 1.09 3.62 9.66
CA GLN A 20 2.38 3.38 10.32
C GLN A 20 2.94 1.99 9.99
N PHE A 21 2.07 0.99 9.86
CA PHE A 21 2.46 -0.36 9.48
C PHE A 21 3.00 -0.45 8.05
N ASP A 22 2.27 0.14 7.08
CA ASP A 22 2.66 0.09 5.66
C ASP A 22 3.97 0.84 5.41
N PHE A 23 4.15 1.97 6.10
CA PHE A 23 5.38 2.75 5.98
C PHE A 23 6.58 2.04 6.62
N ALA A 24 6.37 1.37 7.76
CA ALA A 24 7.42 0.56 8.38
C ALA A 24 7.83 -0.60 7.46
N LYS A 25 6.87 -1.27 6.81
CA LYS A 25 7.15 -2.29 5.78
C LYS A 25 7.95 -1.73 4.62
N LEU A 26 7.57 -0.56 4.09
CA LEU A 26 8.28 0.11 3.00
C LEU A 26 9.74 0.38 3.36
N LEU A 27 10.00 0.79 4.60
CA LEU A 27 11.35 1.09 5.11
C LEU A 27 12.10 -0.14 5.64
N GLN A 28 11.47 -1.31 5.57
CA GLN A 28 11.99 -2.58 6.09
C GLN A 28 12.38 -2.48 7.57
N MET A 29 11.48 -1.92 8.40
CA MET A 29 11.63 -1.83 9.85
C MET A 29 10.36 -2.28 10.57
N SER A 30 10.45 -2.48 11.87
CA SER A 30 9.27 -2.80 12.67
C SER A 30 8.37 -1.57 12.87
N GLN A 31 7.05 -1.77 12.98
CA GLN A 31 6.12 -0.69 13.30
C GLN A 31 6.44 -0.03 14.66
N ILE A 32 6.88 -0.83 15.63
CA ILE A 32 7.27 -0.36 16.97
C ILE A 32 8.47 0.57 16.86
N GLU A 33 9.48 0.21 16.06
CA GLU A 33 10.66 1.05 15.82
C GLU A 33 10.28 2.37 15.15
N LEU A 34 9.44 2.34 14.12
CA LEU A 34 8.92 3.56 13.49
C LEU A 34 8.14 4.42 14.49
N HIS A 35 7.34 3.83 15.36
CA HIS A 35 6.63 4.56 16.42
C HIS A 35 7.59 5.27 17.37
N LYS A 36 8.65 4.59 17.83
CA LYS A 36 9.67 5.17 18.70
C LYS A 36 10.41 6.32 18.02
N ILE A 37 10.67 6.21 16.71
CA ILE A 37 11.26 7.29 15.91
C ILE A 37 10.29 8.48 15.81
N GLU A 38 9.03 8.26 15.41
CA GLU A 38 8.05 9.33 15.24
C GLU A 38 7.70 10.08 16.53
N THR A 39 7.78 9.39 17.67
CA THR A 39 7.57 9.97 19.00
C THR A 39 8.84 10.58 19.60
N GLY A 40 10.00 10.33 18.99
CA GLY A 40 11.29 10.79 19.46
C GLY A 40 11.84 10.07 20.69
N GLN A 41 11.40 8.84 20.91
CA GLN A 41 11.99 7.93 21.89
C GLN A 41 13.33 7.35 21.42
N ILE A 42 13.54 7.26 20.09
CA ILE A 42 14.78 6.78 19.49
C ILE A 42 15.20 7.71 18.36
N THR A 43 16.49 8.03 18.33
CA THR A 43 17.12 8.73 17.21
C THR A 43 17.56 7.69 16.16
N PRO A 44 17.02 7.74 14.93
CA PRO A 44 17.35 6.75 13.91
C PRO A 44 18.81 6.87 13.45
N ARG A 45 19.42 5.73 13.11
CA ARG A 45 20.77 5.68 12.51
C ARG A 45 20.77 6.25 11.09
N ILE A 46 21.95 6.60 10.59
CA ILE A 46 22.13 7.19 9.26
C ILE A 46 21.53 6.33 8.13
N GLU A 47 21.61 5.00 8.24
CA GLU A 47 21.03 4.07 7.26
C GLU A 47 19.51 4.24 7.13
N ILE A 48 18.84 4.41 8.27
CA ILE A 48 17.40 4.62 8.35
C ILE A 48 17.05 6.02 7.80
N LEU A 49 17.89 7.02 8.08
CA LEU A 49 17.74 8.37 7.52
C LEU A 49 17.85 8.36 5.99
N SER A 50 18.78 7.60 5.42
CA SER A 50 18.92 7.44 3.97
C SER A 50 17.66 6.83 3.35
N LYS A 51 17.09 5.79 3.97
CA LYS A 51 15.81 5.19 3.51
C LYS A 51 14.66 6.19 3.55
N PHE A 52 14.56 7.00 4.61
CA PHE A 52 13.56 8.07 4.67
C PHE A 52 13.77 9.11 3.57
N ALA A 53 15.01 9.47 3.29
CA ALA A 53 15.34 10.40 2.21
C ALA A 53 14.94 9.82 0.86
N GLU A 54 15.31 8.58 0.54
CA GLU A 54 14.93 7.91 -0.71
C GLU A 54 13.41 7.90 -0.91
N VAL A 55 12.65 7.47 0.10
CA VAL A 55 11.18 7.45 0.01
C VAL A 55 10.61 8.87 -0.14
N ALA A 56 11.12 9.84 0.61
CA ALA A 56 10.67 11.23 0.52
C ALA A 56 11.04 11.89 -0.83
N PHE A 57 12.19 11.55 -1.42
CA PHE A 57 12.64 12.07 -2.70
C PHE A 57 11.90 11.42 -3.88
N TYR A 58 11.63 10.12 -3.83
CA TYR A 58 10.85 9.42 -4.85
C TYR A 58 9.41 9.96 -4.96
N ASP A 59 8.84 10.45 -3.85
CA ASP A 59 7.50 11.06 -3.87
C ASP A 59 7.45 12.50 -4.40
N ILE A 60 8.55 13.27 -4.36
CA ILE A 60 8.59 14.59 -5.03
C ILE A 60 8.43 14.42 -6.55
N ILE A 61 8.93 13.31 -7.10
CA ILE A 61 8.92 13.04 -8.55
C ILE A 61 7.61 12.38 -8.99
N SER A 62 6.89 11.67 -8.11
CA SER A 62 5.67 10.93 -8.47
C SER A 62 4.43 11.38 -7.69
N PRO A 63 3.76 12.48 -8.11
CA PRO A 63 2.50 12.93 -7.49
C PRO A 63 1.30 11.99 -7.74
N PHE A 64 1.50 10.84 -8.37
CA PHE A 64 0.43 10.01 -8.93
C PHE A 64 0.12 8.71 -8.17
N ARG A 65 0.80 8.38 -7.06
CA ARG A 65 0.50 7.13 -6.32
C ARG A 65 -0.73 7.27 -5.40
N LYS A 66 -1.88 7.68 -5.93
CA LYS A 66 -3.16 7.55 -5.24
C LYS A 66 -3.59 6.08 -5.23
N LYS A 67 -3.56 5.48 -4.04
CA LYS A 67 -4.54 4.55 -3.46
C LYS A 67 -5.45 3.80 -4.44
N GLY A 68 -4.90 2.83 -5.15
CA GLY A 68 -5.65 1.65 -5.61
C GLY A 68 -5.35 0.52 -4.64
N ARG A 69 -6.38 -0.09 -4.02
CA ARG A 69 -6.23 -1.45 -3.50
C ARG A 69 -5.76 -2.28 -4.70
N LEU A 70 -4.56 -2.85 -4.64
CA LEU A 70 -4.28 -4.02 -5.49
C LEU A 70 -5.24 -5.09 -4.98
N LYS A 71 -6.40 -5.23 -5.62
CA LYS A 71 -6.95 -6.57 -5.76
C LYS A 71 -5.98 -7.25 -6.70
N GLU A 72 -5.37 -8.33 -6.24
CA GLU A 72 -4.75 -9.29 -7.14
C GLU A 72 -5.82 -9.61 -8.18
N GLU A 73 -5.57 -9.25 -9.44
CA GLU A 73 -6.28 -9.90 -10.53
C GLU A 73 -5.76 -11.34 -10.49
N GLU A 74 -6.54 -12.24 -9.87
CA GLU A 74 -6.44 -13.65 -10.21
C GLU A 74 -6.62 -13.72 -11.73
N ASP A 75 -5.69 -14.38 -12.42
CA ASP A 75 -5.78 -14.68 -13.83
C ASP A 75 -7.15 -15.35 -14.10
N ASP A 76 -8.15 -14.55 -14.49
CA ASP A 76 -9.41 -15.04 -15.03
C ASP A 76 -9.03 -15.72 -16.36
N GLU A 77 -8.70 -17.02 -16.30
CA GLU A 77 -8.83 -17.89 -17.47
C GLU A 77 -10.17 -17.52 -18.12
N PRO A 78 -10.22 -17.27 -19.44
CA PRO A 78 -11.45 -16.86 -20.08
C PRO A 78 -12.50 -17.94 -19.84
N LYS A 79 -13.48 -17.65 -18.99
CA LYS A 79 -14.59 -18.56 -18.73
C LYS A 79 -15.27 -18.84 -20.06
N PRO A 80 -15.35 -20.11 -20.52
CA PRO A 80 -16.01 -20.41 -21.77
C PRO A 80 -17.45 -19.91 -21.69
N LEU A 81 -17.90 -19.17 -22.72
CA LEU A 81 -19.29 -18.78 -22.80
C LEU A 81 -20.12 -20.06 -22.80
N LEU A 82 -20.87 -20.27 -21.73
CA LEU A 82 -21.93 -21.26 -21.69
C LEU A 82 -22.89 -20.88 -22.82
N SER A 83 -22.89 -21.66 -23.90
CA SER A 83 -23.91 -21.56 -24.93
C SER A 83 -25.24 -21.83 -24.26
N ILE A 84 -26.03 -20.76 -24.07
CA ILE A 84 -27.42 -20.87 -23.69
C ILE A 84 -28.12 -21.55 -24.87
N ILE A 85 -28.19 -22.87 -24.85
CA ILE A 85 -29.20 -23.60 -25.60
C ILE A 85 -30.37 -23.70 -24.63
N PRO A 86 -31.51 -23.05 -24.89
CA PRO A 86 -32.71 -23.28 -24.09
C PRO A 86 -33.12 -24.75 -24.27
N ASN A 87 -33.13 -25.49 -23.16
CA ASN A 87 -33.84 -26.76 -23.06
C ASN A 87 -35.30 -26.42 -22.77
N ASP A 88 -36.10 -26.29 -23.81
CA ASP A 88 -37.55 -26.40 -23.68
C ASP A 88 -37.96 -27.74 -24.30
N ASP A 89 -37.78 -28.79 -23.49
CA ASP A 89 -38.61 -29.98 -23.56
C ASP A 89 -40.03 -29.55 -23.14
N GLU A 90 -40.88 -29.19 -24.11
CA GLU A 90 -42.33 -29.30 -23.96
C GLU A 90 -42.83 -30.41 -24.88
N GLU A 91 -42.83 -31.60 -24.30
CA GLU A 91 -43.60 -32.76 -24.70
C GLU A 91 -45.09 -32.44 -24.55
N GLU A 92 -45.83 -32.29 -25.65
CA GLU A 92 -47.28 -32.55 -25.62
C GLU A 92 -47.77 -33.22 -26.90
N ALA A 93 -48.21 -34.46 -26.72
CA ALA A 93 -48.78 -35.34 -27.70
C ALA A 93 -50.16 -34.83 -28.19
N ARG A 94 -50.38 -34.89 -29.51
CA ARG A 94 -51.63 -35.28 -30.18
C ARG A 94 -51.48 -35.38 -31.69
#